data_AF-A0ABD4T1K8-F1
#
_entry.id   AF-A0ABD4T1K8-F1
#
_cell.length_a   1.000
_cell.length_b   1.000
_cell.length_c   1.000
_cell.angle_alpha   90.00
_cell.angle_beta   90.00
_cell.angle_gamma   90.00
#
_symmetry.space_group_name_H-M   'P 1'
#
loop_
_entity.id
_entity.type
_entity.pdbx_description
1 polymer ?
#
loop_
_entity_poly.entity_id
_entity_poly.type
_entity_poly.pdbx_seq_one_letter_code
_entity_poly.pdbx_strand_id
1 'polypeptide(L)'
;MGHGVILALLLLLGWGGGHWFIHNGTIQGVPTTIILKFLTDEVARDAYFSDHKDLLHQRLNELGIEEEIKDFYRPTIPDEAELDQYIHQLLYDRTGYVGRSYKVVNQQLVLKTRLDQSFPRWFSLAYQAGIVVGSKEDNGHWIVITPDGEWIPYPAMATLYPPKTLRRMIRQKSRSDL
;
A
#
# COMPACT_ATOMS: atom_id res chain seq x y z
N MET A 1 19.49 7.39 -4.59
CA MET A 1 19.81 8.80 -4.93
C MET A 1 18.62 9.66 -4.53
N GLY A 2 18.68 10.32 -3.38
CA GLY A 2 17.52 11.08 -2.88
C GLY A 2 17.76 11.84 -1.57
N HIS A 3 19.00 12.25 -1.28
CA HIS A 3 19.33 12.95 -0.03
C HIS A 3 19.51 14.47 -0.21
N GLY A 4 19.29 14.99 -1.43
CA GLY A 4 19.61 16.38 -1.76
C GLY A 4 18.44 17.38 -1.76
N VAL A 5 17.18 16.95 -1.68
CA VAL A 5 16.05 17.84 -2.04
C VAL A 5 15.38 18.49 -0.82
N ILE A 6 15.44 17.90 0.37
CA ILE A 6 14.74 18.43 1.55
C ILE A 6 15.51 19.59 2.21
N LEU A 7 16.83 19.63 2.10
CA LEU A 7 17.65 20.72 2.66
C LEU A 7 17.47 22.06 1.92
N ALA A 8 16.94 22.06 0.69
CA ALA A 8 16.64 23.29 -0.05
C ALA A 8 15.39 24.04 0.47
N LEU A 9 14.52 23.36 1.25
CA LEU A 9 13.28 23.95 1.77
C LEU A 9 13.47 24.83 3.02
N LEU A 10 14.63 24.77 3.68
CA LEU A 10 14.93 25.60 4.86
C LEU A 10 15.54 26.98 4.53
N LEU A 11 15.95 27.24 3.28
CA LEU A 11 16.67 28.47 2.92
C LEU A 11 15.82 29.57 2.25
N LEU A 12 14.53 29.33 1.98
CA LEU A 12 13.63 30.32 1.35
C LEU A 12 12.69 31.02 2.34
N LEU A 13 13.02 31.01 3.64
CA LEU A 13 12.32 31.77 4.69
C LEU A 13 13.10 33.05 5.09
N GLY A 14 13.83 33.64 4.14
CA GLY A 14 14.52 34.91 4.30
C GLY A 14 13.76 36.05 3.60
N TRP A 15 12.97 36.78 4.38
CA TRP A 15 12.43 38.13 4.11
C TRP A 15 11.41 38.33 2.98
N GLY A 16 10.15 38.61 3.37
CA GLY A 16 9.38 39.71 2.76
C GLY A 16 8.02 39.39 2.13
N GLY A 17 7.64 38.13 1.91
CA GLY A 17 6.42 37.81 1.13
C GLY A 17 5.68 36.52 1.49
N GLY A 18 5.92 35.95 2.67
CA GLY A 18 5.52 34.57 2.99
C GLY A 18 4.09 34.34 3.46
N HIS A 19 3.28 35.36 3.75
CA HIS A 19 1.97 35.11 4.41
C HIS A 19 0.87 34.60 3.46
N TRP A 20 0.95 34.86 2.15
CA TRP A 20 -0.09 34.42 1.20
C TRP A 20 0.10 33.00 0.66
N PHE A 21 1.32 32.45 0.68
CA PHE A 21 1.59 31.11 0.13
C PHE A 21 1.32 29.96 1.11
N ILE A 22 1.21 30.24 2.42
CA ILE A 22 1.18 29.20 3.45
C ILE A 22 -0.21 28.55 3.60
N HIS A 23 -1.29 29.23 3.19
CA HIS A 23 -2.66 28.74 3.43
C HIS A 23 -3.34 28.05 2.24
N ASN A 24 -2.98 28.35 0.99
CA ASN A 24 -3.65 27.79 -0.20
C ASN A 24 -2.70 27.14 -1.23
N GLY A 25 -1.42 26.95 -0.89
CA GLY A 25 -0.43 26.34 -1.78
C GLY A 25 -0.40 24.81 -1.63
N THR A 26 -0.15 24.11 -2.74
CA THR A 26 0.32 22.73 -2.70
C THR A 26 1.79 22.68 -3.09
N ILE A 27 2.57 21.83 -2.42
CA ILE A 27 3.90 21.46 -2.87
C ILE A 27 3.80 20.04 -3.38
N GLN A 28 4.04 19.87 -4.68
CA GLN A 28 3.96 18.57 -5.33
C GLN A 28 2.59 17.85 -5.14
N GLY A 29 1.50 18.62 -5.03
CA GLY A 29 0.15 18.11 -4.81
C GLY A 29 -0.24 17.90 -3.34
N VAL A 30 0.68 18.06 -2.38
CA VAL A 30 0.33 17.98 -0.95
C VAL A 30 0.12 19.40 -0.41
N PRO A 31 -0.98 19.69 0.31
CA PRO A 31 -1.19 21.00 0.92
C PRO A 31 -0.07 21.37 1.90
N THR A 32 0.37 22.63 1.87
CA THR A 32 1.49 23.11 2.71
C THR A 32 1.26 22.92 4.21
N THR A 33 0.02 23.05 4.66
CA THR A 33 -0.40 22.81 6.05
C THR A 33 -0.13 21.36 6.49
N ILE A 34 -0.38 20.40 5.60
CA ILE A 34 -0.14 18.97 5.83
C ILE A 34 1.34 18.66 5.90
N ILE A 35 2.13 19.27 5.01
CA ILE A 35 3.59 19.11 5.01
C ILE A 35 4.16 19.62 6.34
N LEU A 36 3.73 20.81 6.78
CA LEU A 36 4.19 21.37 8.05
C LEU A 36 3.81 20.47 9.22
N LYS A 37 2.56 19.99 9.26
CA LYS A 37 2.06 19.07 10.29
C LYS A 37 2.91 17.80 10.37
N PHE A 38 3.20 17.19 9.23
CA PHE A 38 4.07 16.02 9.13
C PHE A 38 5.49 16.33 9.63
N LEU A 39 6.10 17.44 9.20
CA LEU A 39 7.47 17.80 9.58
C LEU A 39 7.62 18.13 11.08
N THR A 40 6.56 18.65 11.71
CA THR A 40 6.52 18.92 13.15
C THR A 40 6.30 17.68 14.01
N ASP A 41 5.88 16.55 13.41
CA ASP A 41 5.70 15.29 14.12
C ASP A 41 6.99 14.44 14.06
N GLU A 42 7.69 14.34 15.19
CA GLU A 42 8.97 13.62 15.25
C GLU A 42 8.82 12.14 14.88
N VAL A 43 7.74 11.50 15.35
CA VAL A 43 7.49 10.07 15.09
C VAL A 43 7.25 9.81 13.61
N ALA A 44 6.42 10.62 12.95
CA ALA A 44 6.14 10.47 11.53
C ALA A 44 7.39 10.71 10.68
N ARG A 45 8.17 11.74 11.02
CA ARG A 45 9.43 12.08 10.35
C ARG A 45 10.44 10.95 10.48
N ASP A 46 10.65 10.45 11.69
CA ASP A 46 11.63 9.41 11.96
C ASP A 46 11.21 8.08 11.32
N ALA A 47 9.91 7.75 11.37
CA ALA A 47 9.36 6.58 10.68
C ALA A 47 9.57 6.65 9.16
N TYR A 48 9.40 7.84 8.57
CA TYR A 48 9.65 8.07 7.15
C TYR A 48 11.12 7.89 6.78
N PHE A 49 12.05 8.52 7.51
CA PHE A 49 13.48 8.43 7.19
C PHE A 49 14.12 7.09 7.57
N SER A 50 13.48 6.31 8.45
CA SER A 50 13.95 4.97 8.86
C SER A 50 13.29 3.82 8.08
N ASP A 51 12.50 4.10 7.04
CA ASP A 51 11.74 3.12 6.24
C ASP A 51 10.80 2.21 7.07
N HIS A 52 10.32 2.70 8.22
CA HIS A 52 9.36 2.00 9.07
C HIS A 52 7.93 2.24 8.59
N LYS A 53 7.57 1.62 7.46
CA LYS A 53 6.30 1.87 6.74
C LYS A 53 5.04 1.66 7.58
N ASP A 54 5.00 0.64 8.43
CA ASP A 54 3.84 0.38 9.29
C ASP A 54 3.67 1.47 10.36
N LEU A 55 4.78 1.92 10.95
CA LEU A 55 4.76 3.01 11.93
C LEU A 55 4.38 4.34 11.26
N LEU A 56 4.92 4.59 10.06
CA LEU A 56 4.53 5.75 9.27
C LEU A 56 3.04 5.73 8.95
N HIS A 57 2.51 4.59 8.49
CA HIS A 57 1.09 4.41 8.20
C HIS A 57 0.24 4.73 9.43
N GLN A 58 0.56 4.12 10.57
CA GLN A 58 -0.17 4.36 11.81
C GLN A 58 -0.15 5.84 12.17
N ARG A 59 1.02 6.49 12.09
CA ARG A 59 1.18 7.87 12.52
C ARG A 59 0.48 8.86 11.59
N LEU A 60 0.54 8.66 10.26
CA LEU A 60 -0.20 9.48 9.31
C LEU A 60 -1.72 9.40 9.53
N ASN A 61 -2.22 8.21 9.86
CA ASN A 61 -3.62 7.99 10.20
C ASN A 61 -4.02 8.66 11.53
N GLU A 62 -3.19 8.54 12.57
CA GLU A 62 -3.40 9.23 13.86
C GLU A 62 -3.39 10.76 13.71
N LEU A 63 -2.57 11.29 12.81
CA LEU A 63 -2.54 12.70 12.47
C LEU A 63 -3.72 13.11 11.58
N GLY A 64 -4.58 12.21 11.10
CA GLY A 64 -5.69 12.54 10.22
C GLY A 64 -5.26 13.15 8.88
N ILE A 65 -4.01 12.90 8.44
CA ILE A 65 -3.45 13.51 7.23
C ILE A 65 -4.27 13.15 5.99
N GLU A 66 -4.71 11.89 5.87
CA GLU A 66 -5.50 11.44 4.71
C GLU A 66 -6.81 12.21 4.60
N GLU A 67 -7.54 12.38 5.71
CA GLU A 67 -8.83 13.08 5.71
C GLU A 67 -8.66 14.57 5.44
N GLU A 68 -7.64 15.22 6.01
CA GLU A 68 -7.39 16.64 5.76
C GLU A 68 -6.99 16.91 4.30
N ILE A 69 -6.26 15.98 3.65
CA ILE A 69 -6.00 16.09 2.20
C ILE A 69 -7.30 15.85 1.41
N LYS A 70 -8.15 14.90 1.81
CA LYS A 70 -9.48 14.70 1.20
C LYS A 70 -10.32 15.96 1.28
N ASP A 71 -10.41 16.58 2.45
CA ASP A 71 -11.11 17.85 2.66
C ASP A 71 -10.64 18.95 1.70
N PHE A 72 -9.33 19.04 1.46
CA PHE A 72 -8.73 20.01 0.54
C PHE A 72 -9.15 19.77 -0.92
N TYR A 73 -9.22 18.51 -1.36
CA TYR A 73 -9.48 18.16 -2.76
C TYR A 73 -10.95 17.89 -3.09
N ARG A 74 -11.80 17.61 -2.10
CA ARG A 74 -13.24 17.33 -2.28
C ARG A 74 -13.99 18.38 -3.12
N PRO A 75 -13.69 19.70 -3.04
CA PRO A 75 -14.32 20.69 -3.93
C PRO A 75 -13.98 20.51 -5.43
N THR A 76 -12.85 19.87 -5.74
CA THR A 76 -12.35 19.69 -7.12
C THR A 76 -12.59 18.27 -7.64
N ILE A 77 -12.55 17.27 -6.78
CA ILE A 77 -12.80 15.85 -7.10
C ILE A 77 -14.04 15.41 -6.30
N PRO A 78 -15.25 15.54 -6.86
CA PRO A 78 -16.50 15.27 -6.13
C PRO A 78 -16.83 13.79 -6.00
N ASP A 79 -16.28 12.93 -6.86
CA ASP A 79 -16.43 11.48 -6.74
C ASP A 79 -15.49 10.96 -5.64
N GLU A 80 -16.08 10.44 -4.56
CA GLU A 80 -15.32 9.99 -3.38
C GLU A 80 -14.41 8.80 -3.66
N ALA A 81 -14.73 7.95 -4.64
CA ALA A 81 -13.87 6.82 -5.01
C ALA A 81 -12.66 7.32 -5.83
N GLU A 82 -12.88 8.26 -6.74
CA GLU A 82 -11.81 8.94 -7.49
C GLU A 82 -10.90 9.74 -6.53
N LEU A 83 -11.49 10.46 -5.57
CA LEU A 83 -10.76 11.19 -4.55
C LEU A 83 -9.92 10.25 -3.69
N ASP A 84 -10.50 9.17 -3.17
CA ASP A 84 -9.77 8.19 -2.37
C ASP A 84 -8.57 7.61 -3.12
N GLN A 85 -8.76 7.22 -4.39
CA GLN A 85 -7.68 6.68 -5.21
C GLN A 85 -6.60 7.74 -5.49
N TYR A 86 -7.00 8.98 -5.79
CA TYR A 86 -6.07 10.08 -6.02
C TYR A 86 -5.20 10.37 -4.78
N ILE A 87 -5.80 10.44 -3.59
CA ILE A 87 -5.07 10.68 -2.33
C ILE A 87 -4.12 9.53 -2.02
N HIS A 88 -4.56 8.29 -2.19
CA HIS A 88 -3.70 7.13 -1.98
C HIS A 88 -2.51 7.13 -2.93
N GLN A 89 -2.71 7.44 -4.22
CA GLN A 89 -1.62 7.54 -5.18
C GLN A 89 -0.66 8.68 -4.82
N LEU A 90 -1.19 9.85 -4.45
CA LEU A 90 -0.38 10.99 -3.99
C LEU A 90 0.48 10.61 -2.78
N LEU A 91 -0.10 9.95 -1.77
CA LEU A 91 0.65 9.50 -0.60
C LEU A 91 1.70 8.46 -0.97
N TYR A 92 1.38 7.50 -1.86
CA TYR A 92 2.34 6.53 -2.36
C TYR A 92 3.54 7.19 -3.06
N ASP A 93 3.28 8.12 -3.98
CA ASP A 93 4.32 8.80 -4.76
C ASP A 93 5.29 9.60 -3.88
N ARG A 94 4.79 10.13 -2.74
CA ARG A 94 5.59 10.96 -1.83
C ARG A 94 6.26 10.18 -0.71
N THR A 95 5.58 9.15 -0.21
CA THR A 95 5.98 8.49 1.03
C THR A 95 6.28 6.99 0.89
N GLY A 96 5.91 6.38 -0.25
CA GLY A 96 5.87 4.93 -0.39
C GLY A 96 4.72 4.27 0.39
N TYR A 97 3.80 5.05 0.96
CA TYR A 97 2.60 4.58 1.65
C TYR A 97 1.70 3.78 0.71
N VAL A 98 1.35 2.56 1.11
CA VAL A 98 0.36 1.73 0.41
C VAL A 98 -0.80 1.50 1.37
N GLY A 99 -1.97 2.04 1.03
CA GLY A 99 -3.19 1.80 1.81
C GLY A 99 -3.54 0.31 1.86
N ARG A 100 -4.17 -0.15 2.94
CA ARG A 100 -4.46 -1.59 3.15
C ARG A 100 -5.30 -2.20 2.03
N SER A 101 -6.21 -1.41 1.46
CA SER A 101 -7.10 -1.79 0.36
C SER A 101 -6.43 -1.81 -1.01
N TYR A 102 -5.20 -1.32 -1.11
CA TYR A 102 -4.47 -1.16 -2.37
C TYR A 102 -3.27 -2.11 -2.46
N LYS A 103 -2.80 -2.31 -3.68
CA LYS A 103 -1.54 -2.95 -4.03
C LYS A 103 -0.85 -2.15 -5.12
N VAL A 104 0.47 -2.31 -5.23
CA VAL A 104 1.27 -1.62 -6.23
C VAL A 104 1.42 -2.52 -7.46
N VAL A 105 0.96 -2.04 -8.62
CA VAL A 105 1.16 -2.67 -9.93
C VAL A 105 1.78 -1.64 -10.85
N ASN A 106 2.97 -1.90 -11.38
CA ASN A 106 3.71 -0.96 -12.25
C ASN A 106 3.84 0.45 -11.65
N GLN A 107 4.16 0.55 -10.35
CA GLN A 107 4.25 1.84 -9.61
C GLN A 107 2.92 2.60 -9.48
N GLN A 108 1.79 1.97 -9.80
CA GLN A 108 0.46 2.54 -9.61
C GLN A 108 -0.30 1.77 -8.52
N LEU A 109 -1.05 2.48 -7.70
CA LEU A 109 -1.96 1.86 -6.75
C LEU A 109 -3.23 1.40 -7.45
N VAL A 110 -3.52 0.12 -7.26
CA VAL A 110 -4.72 -0.53 -7.74
C VAL A 110 -5.44 -1.17 -6.56
N LEU A 111 -6.77 -1.10 -6.53
CA LEU A 111 -7.57 -1.75 -5.52
C LEU A 111 -7.34 -3.27 -5.52
N LYS A 112 -7.18 -3.85 -4.34
CA LYS A 112 -7.11 -5.31 -4.16
C LYS A 112 -8.44 -5.92 -4.53
N THR A 113 -8.41 -6.87 -5.46
CA THR A 113 -9.58 -7.66 -5.81
C THR A 113 -9.96 -8.62 -4.69
N ARG A 114 -11.19 -9.14 -4.74
CA ARG A 114 -11.62 -10.23 -3.84
C ARG A 114 -10.68 -11.44 -3.92
N LEU A 115 -10.14 -11.69 -5.12
CA LEU A 115 -9.18 -12.78 -5.34
C LEU A 115 -7.89 -12.52 -4.56
N ASP A 116 -7.32 -11.31 -4.65
CA ASP A 116 -6.14 -10.91 -3.89
C ASP A 116 -6.35 -11.07 -2.38
N GLN A 117 -7.49 -10.63 -1.86
CA GLN A 117 -7.84 -10.76 -0.44
C GLN A 117 -7.99 -12.21 0.02
N SER A 118 -8.36 -13.11 -0.89
CA SER A 118 -8.56 -14.52 -0.59
C SER A 118 -7.25 -15.34 -0.61
N PHE A 119 -6.17 -14.76 -1.14
CA PHE A 119 -4.89 -15.44 -1.30
C PHE A 119 -4.35 -16.06 0.00
N PRO A 120 -4.27 -15.37 1.16
CA PRO A 120 -3.67 -15.95 2.37
C PRO A 120 -4.40 -17.22 2.84
N ARG A 121 -5.73 -17.19 2.79
CA ARG A 121 -6.56 -18.33 3.16
C ARG A 121 -6.43 -19.47 2.15
N TRP A 122 -6.40 -19.15 0.86
CA TRP A 122 -6.22 -20.14 -0.19
C TRP A 122 -4.85 -20.80 -0.10
N PHE A 123 -3.79 -20.01 0.07
CA PHE A 123 -2.41 -20.46 0.14
C PHE A 123 -2.19 -21.43 1.30
N SER A 124 -2.72 -21.11 2.49
CA SER A 124 -2.68 -22.02 3.65
C SER A 124 -3.28 -23.40 3.34
N LEU A 125 -4.42 -23.44 2.65
CA LEU A 125 -5.04 -24.70 2.23
C LEU A 125 -4.24 -25.42 1.15
N ALA A 126 -3.71 -24.68 0.17
CA ALA A 126 -2.91 -25.24 -0.92
C ALA A 126 -1.60 -25.85 -0.40
N TYR A 127 -0.96 -25.18 0.55
CA TYR A 127 0.25 -25.66 1.23
C TYR A 127 -0.02 -26.95 2.01
N GLN A 128 -1.08 -26.96 2.83
CA GLN A 128 -1.49 -28.18 3.57
C GLN A 128 -1.85 -29.34 2.64
N ALA A 129 -2.47 -29.05 1.50
CA ALA A 129 -2.79 -30.05 0.48
C ALA A 129 -1.56 -30.54 -0.30
N GLY A 130 -0.39 -29.91 -0.14
CA GLY A 130 0.83 -30.23 -0.88
C GLY A 130 0.82 -29.77 -2.34
N ILE A 131 -0.06 -28.82 -2.69
CA ILE A 131 -0.17 -28.26 -4.05
C ILE A 131 0.86 -27.16 -4.30
N VAL A 132 1.31 -26.48 -3.24
CA VAL A 132 2.32 -25.43 -3.31
C VAL A 132 3.31 -25.59 -2.16
N VAL A 133 4.54 -25.13 -2.38
CA VAL A 133 5.63 -25.13 -1.38
C VAL A 133 6.08 -23.73 -0.99
N GLY A 134 5.69 -22.72 -1.76
CA GLY A 134 6.06 -21.34 -1.51
C GLY A 134 5.24 -20.36 -2.33
N SER A 135 5.44 -19.08 -2.08
CA SER A 135 4.86 -18.00 -2.88
C SER A 135 5.77 -16.78 -2.88
N LYS A 136 5.57 -15.93 -3.88
CA LYS A 136 6.21 -14.63 -4.01
C LYS A 136 5.18 -13.66 -4.59
N GLU A 137 5.22 -12.42 -4.13
CA GLU A 137 4.54 -11.33 -4.83
C GLU A 137 5.48 -10.74 -5.86
N ASP A 138 5.04 -10.64 -7.11
CA ASP A 138 5.76 -10.01 -8.20
C ASP A 138 4.86 -8.96 -8.85
N ASN A 139 5.28 -7.70 -8.79
CA ASN A 139 4.55 -6.57 -9.36
C ASN A 139 3.05 -6.51 -8.97
N GLY A 140 2.74 -6.78 -7.70
CA GLY A 140 1.35 -6.80 -7.19
C GLY A 140 0.54 -8.04 -7.58
N HIS A 141 1.18 -9.07 -8.14
CA HIS A 141 0.56 -10.34 -8.46
C HIS A 141 1.20 -11.47 -7.66
N TRP A 142 0.37 -12.29 -7.03
CA TRP A 142 0.84 -13.49 -6.34
C TRP A 142 1.23 -14.57 -7.34
N ILE A 143 2.44 -15.08 -7.19
CA ILE A 143 2.96 -16.26 -7.87
C ILE A 143 3.18 -17.33 -6.81
N VAL A 144 2.78 -18.56 -7.12
CA VAL A 144 2.95 -19.71 -6.23
C VAL A 144 3.97 -20.67 -6.84
N ILE A 145 4.68 -21.38 -5.96
CA ILE A 145 5.72 -22.32 -6.33
C ILE A 145 5.15 -23.72 -6.11
N THR A 146 5.11 -24.54 -7.16
CA THR A 146 4.67 -25.94 -7.06
C THR A 146 5.78 -26.83 -6.48
N PRO A 147 5.47 -28.05 -6.00
CA PRO A 147 6.49 -29.00 -5.57
C PRO A 147 7.54 -29.32 -6.64
N ASP A 148 7.15 -29.25 -7.92
CA ASP A 148 8.04 -29.47 -9.07
C ASP A 148 8.94 -28.25 -9.38
N GLY A 149 8.80 -27.15 -8.62
CA GLY A 149 9.58 -25.93 -8.78
C GLY A 149 9.02 -24.97 -9.83
N GLU A 150 7.82 -25.21 -10.35
CA GLU A 150 7.19 -24.31 -11.32
C GLU A 150 6.62 -23.06 -10.66
N TRP A 151 6.72 -21.93 -11.35
CA TRP A 151 6.21 -20.64 -10.92
C TRP A 151 4.90 -20.33 -11.64
N ILE A 152 3.79 -20.48 -10.94
CA ILE A 152 2.46 -20.35 -11.55
C ILE A 152 1.72 -19.15 -10.96
N PRO A 153 1.10 -18.29 -11.77
CA PRO A 153 0.24 -17.23 -11.27
C PRO A 153 -0.88 -17.78 -10.40
N TYR A 154 -1.05 -17.20 -9.21
CA TYR A 154 -2.09 -17.60 -8.26
C TYR A 154 -3.50 -17.69 -8.89
N PRO A 155 -3.96 -16.76 -9.74
CA PRO A 155 -5.30 -16.86 -10.33
C PRO A 155 -5.54 -18.15 -11.12
N ALA A 156 -4.52 -18.63 -11.85
CA ALA A 156 -4.60 -19.88 -12.61
C ALA A 156 -4.74 -21.07 -11.64
N MET A 157 -3.91 -21.11 -10.60
CA MET A 157 -3.96 -22.17 -9.58
C MET A 157 -5.26 -22.15 -8.76
N ALA A 158 -5.77 -20.98 -8.41
CA ALA A 158 -7.01 -20.82 -7.67
C ALA A 158 -8.22 -21.37 -8.43
N THR A 159 -8.18 -21.27 -9.76
CA THR A 159 -9.21 -21.80 -10.66
C THR A 159 -9.19 -23.32 -10.69
N LEU A 160 -8.01 -23.92 -10.76
CA LEU A 160 -7.84 -25.37 -10.75
C LEU A 160 -8.13 -26.00 -9.38
N TYR A 161 -7.75 -25.30 -8.31
CA TYR A 161 -7.84 -25.79 -6.94
C TYR A 161 -8.67 -24.84 -6.06
N PRO A 162 -9.99 -24.77 -6.24
CA PRO A 162 -10.83 -23.95 -5.38
C PRO A 162 -10.81 -24.46 -3.93
N PRO A 163 -11.11 -23.62 -2.92
CA PRO A 163 -10.99 -23.99 -1.50
C PRO A 163 -11.73 -25.28 -1.10
N LYS A 164 -12.85 -25.59 -1.76
CA LYS A 164 -13.61 -26.84 -1.55
C LYS A 164 -12.80 -28.07 -1.96
N THR A 165 -12.10 -28.00 -3.09
CA THR A 165 -11.22 -29.07 -3.59
C THR A 165 -10.05 -29.28 -2.65
N LEU A 166 -9.36 -28.22 -2.25
CA LEU A 166 -8.21 -28.30 -1.33
C LEU A 166 -8.58 -28.96 0.00
N ARG A 167 -9.70 -28.57 0.62
CA ARG A 167 -10.19 -29.20 1.86
C ARG A 167 -10.48 -30.68 1.69
N ARG A 168 -11.01 -31.10 0.54
CA ARG A 168 -11.26 -32.51 0.25
C ARG A 168 -9.93 -33.29 0.16
N MET A 169 -8.93 -32.72 -0.50
CA MET A 169 -7.61 -33.33 -0.64
C MET A 169 -6.92 -33.49 0.72
N ILE A 170 -6.93 -32.45 1.56
CA ILE A 170 -6.38 -32.51 2.93
C ILE A 170 -7.01 -33.65 3.73
N ARG A 171 -8.35 -33.77 3.69
CA ARG A 171 -9.08 -34.85 4.39
C ARG A 171 -8.77 -36.24 3.85
N GLN A 172 -8.47 -36.37 2.57
CA GLN A 172 -8.09 -37.64 1.97
C GLN A 172 -6.68 -38.04 2.40
N LYS A 173 -5.74 -37.09 2.38
CA LYS A 173 -4.36 -37.29 2.84
C LYS A 173 -4.30 -37.71 4.32
N SER A 174 -5.05 -37.04 5.19
CA SER A 174 -5.10 -37.42 6.61
C SER A 174 -5.69 -38.82 6.86
N ARG A 175 -6.38 -39.42 5.88
CA ARG A 175 -6.94 -40.77 5.98
C ARG A 175 -6.03 -41.84 5.39
N SER A 176 -5.15 -41.48 4.46
CA SER A 176 -4.16 -42.40 3.89
C SER A 176 -2.94 -42.58 4.80
N ASP A 177 -2.68 -41.59 5.67
CA ASP A 177 -1.55 -41.58 6.58
C ASP A 177 -1.87 -42.27 7.94
N LEU A 178 -3.05 -42.89 8.07
CA LEU A 178 -3.52 -43.71 9.19
C LEU A 178 -3.48 -45.20 8.82
#